data_AF-A0AA38ZQD5-F1
#
_entry.id   AF-A0AA38ZQD5-F1
#
_cell.length_a   1.000
_cell.length_b   1.000
_cell.length_c   1.000
_cell.angle_alpha   90.00
_cell.angle_beta   90.00
_cell.angle_gamma   90.00
#
_symmetry.space_group_name_H-M   'P 1'
#
loop_
_entity.id
_entity.type
_entity.pdbx_description
1 polymer ?
#
loop_
_entity_poly.entity_id
_entity_poly.type
_entity_poly.pdbx_seq_one_letter_code
_entity_poly.pdbx_strand_id
1 'polypeptide(L)'
;MGSHSPPKIPVVDFSQENLKPGSSSWSATCKDVLVALEEFGCFIAVYDKVPSELQNKLFSALEELFDLPTETKMQNAHSKPYHGYVGQHSGLPLHESMGIDNATTLEGIQSFANLMWPAGNDRFCEITHEFSKIALELDHLVIKMIFESYGVGKYYDSHLEPMSYLLRVLKHKAPKVKEPNLGFARHTDKSFITVLYQNQVKGLEVETKDGEWISLELSPSTFAVIAGDALVVSFHLLSNHLM
;
A
#
# COMPACT_ATOMS: atom_id res chain seq x y z
N MET A 1 -20.01 32.04 12.09
CA MET A 1 -18.95 31.47 11.27
C MET A 1 -18.55 30.15 11.90
N GLY A 2 -19.01 29.03 11.33
CA GLY A 2 -18.73 27.71 11.89
C GLY A 2 -17.28 27.34 11.62
N SER A 3 -16.53 27.07 12.69
CA SER A 3 -15.21 26.44 12.62
C SER A 3 -15.41 25.02 12.07
N HIS A 4 -15.35 24.85 10.75
CA HIS A 4 -15.21 23.53 10.16
C HIS A 4 -13.78 23.07 10.45
N SER A 5 -13.64 22.14 11.40
CA SER A 5 -12.40 21.38 11.55
C SER A 5 -12.09 20.71 10.21
N PRO A 6 -10.83 20.74 9.74
CA PRO A 6 -10.47 20.11 8.47
C PRO A 6 -10.91 18.64 8.47
N PRO A 7 -11.37 18.11 7.32
CA PRO A 7 -11.74 16.71 7.20
C PRO A 7 -10.57 15.84 7.67
N LYS A 8 -10.88 14.86 8.52
CA LYS A 8 -9.92 13.87 9.02
C LYS A 8 -10.17 12.56 8.32
N ILE A 9 -9.09 11.88 7.91
CA ILE A 9 -9.20 10.54 7.33
C ILE A 9 -9.84 9.59 8.36
N PRO A 10 -10.82 8.77 7.95
CA PRO A 10 -11.44 7.79 8.84
C PRO A 10 -10.41 6.80 9.40
N VAL A 11 -10.62 6.41 10.66
CA VAL A 11 -9.84 5.38 11.32
C VAL A 11 -10.75 4.18 11.56
N VAL A 12 -10.33 3.00 11.13
CA VAL A 12 -11.08 1.74 11.26
C VAL A 12 -10.25 0.75 12.08
N ASP A 13 -10.85 0.18 13.13
CA ASP A 13 -10.14 -0.67 14.08
C ASP A 13 -10.29 -2.17 13.77
N PHE A 14 -9.18 -2.81 13.39
CA PHE A 14 -9.08 -4.24 13.10
C PHE A 14 -8.47 -5.04 14.24
N SER A 15 -8.15 -4.41 15.38
CA SER A 15 -7.47 -5.07 16.52
C SER A 15 -8.40 -5.90 17.42
N GLN A 16 -9.72 -5.88 17.16
CA GLN A 16 -10.68 -6.60 17.98
C GLN A 16 -10.55 -8.12 17.86
N GLU A 17 -10.30 -8.83 18.97
CA GLU A 17 -10.12 -10.29 19.01
C GLU A 17 -11.27 -11.10 18.38
N ASN A 18 -12.48 -10.54 18.40
CA ASN A 18 -13.69 -11.18 17.88
C ASN A 18 -14.13 -10.66 16.51
N LEU A 19 -13.25 -9.98 15.77
CA LEU A 19 -13.55 -9.52 14.42
C LEU A 19 -13.59 -10.69 13.43
N LYS A 20 -14.76 -11.35 13.34
CA LYS A 20 -14.98 -12.55 12.53
C LYS A 20 -16.27 -12.45 11.72
N PRO A 21 -16.33 -13.00 10.50
CA PRO A 21 -17.54 -13.01 9.69
C PRO A 21 -18.77 -13.48 10.48
N GLY A 22 -19.86 -12.71 10.39
CA GLY A 22 -21.12 -12.97 11.10
C GLY A 22 -21.23 -12.40 12.51
N SER A 23 -20.16 -11.86 13.09
CA SER A 23 -20.23 -11.13 14.37
C SER A 23 -20.79 -9.71 14.18
N SER A 24 -21.32 -9.11 15.26
CA SER A 24 -21.79 -7.72 15.23
C SER A 24 -20.65 -6.72 15.00
N SER A 25 -19.46 -6.98 15.55
CA SER A 25 -18.25 -6.17 15.30
C SER A 25 -17.84 -6.24 13.84
N TRP A 26 -17.92 -7.41 13.21
CA TRP A 26 -17.67 -7.55 11.78
C TRP A 26 -18.63 -6.74 10.92
N SER A 27 -19.95 -6.87 11.16
CA SER A 27 -20.94 -6.08 10.40
C SER A 27 -20.77 -4.57 10.58
N ALA A 28 -20.41 -4.12 11.79
CA ALA A 28 -20.10 -2.71 12.03
C ALA A 28 -18.84 -2.27 11.26
N THR A 29 -17.77 -3.06 11.33
CA THR A 29 -16.50 -2.76 10.64
C THR A 29 -16.66 -2.78 9.12
N CYS A 30 -17.46 -3.70 8.56
CA CYS A 30 -17.84 -3.69 7.14
C CYS A 30 -18.43 -2.35 6.71
N LYS A 31 -19.35 -1.81 7.52
CA LYS A 31 -19.98 -0.51 7.25
C LYS A 31 -18.96 0.63 7.31
N ASP A 32 -18.07 0.62 8.30
CA ASP A 32 -17.04 1.65 8.45
C ASP A 32 -16.04 1.62 7.29
N VAL A 33 -15.60 0.43 6.86
CA VAL A 33 -14.76 0.23 5.67
C VAL A 33 -15.45 0.76 4.42
N LEU A 34 -16.71 0.38 4.20
CA LEU A 34 -17.46 0.81 3.03
C LEU A 34 -17.58 2.34 2.96
N VAL A 35 -18.03 2.96 4.06
CA VAL A 35 -18.20 4.42 4.12
C VAL A 35 -16.87 5.13 3.92
N ALA A 36 -15.79 4.64 4.51
CA ALA A 36 -14.49 5.30 4.37
C ALA A 36 -13.94 5.22 2.94
N LEU A 37 -14.07 4.06 2.29
CA LEU A 37 -13.66 3.91 0.89
C LEU A 37 -14.55 4.71 -0.06
N GLU A 38 -15.87 4.71 0.15
CA GLU A 38 -16.80 5.47 -0.69
C GLU A 38 -16.60 6.97 -0.55
N GLU A 39 -16.40 7.50 0.67
CA GLU A 39 -16.33 8.94 0.93
C GLU A 39 -14.93 9.53 0.79
N PHE A 40 -13.89 8.80 1.18
CA PHE A 40 -12.51 9.30 1.24
C PHE A 40 -11.56 8.57 0.29
N GLY A 41 -11.98 7.47 -0.33
CA GLY A 41 -11.11 6.62 -1.14
C GLY A 41 -10.04 5.87 -0.34
N CYS A 42 -9.97 6.08 0.98
CA CYS A 42 -8.98 5.49 1.86
C CYS A 42 -9.39 5.56 3.33
N PHE A 43 -8.68 4.82 4.18
CA PHE A 43 -8.76 4.92 5.64
C PHE A 43 -7.45 4.52 6.31
N ILE A 44 -7.32 4.87 7.58
CA ILE A 44 -6.26 4.38 8.47
C ILE A 44 -6.78 3.14 9.20
N ALA A 45 -6.17 1.98 8.96
CA ALA A 45 -6.47 0.73 9.65
C ALA A 45 -5.62 0.62 10.91
N VAL A 46 -6.25 0.50 12.09
CA VAL A 46 -5.55 0.09 13.32
C VAL A 46 -5.40 -1.43 13.28
N TYR A 47 -4.18 -1.91 13.11
CA TYR A 47 -3.87 -3.32 12.91
C TYR A 47 -2.53 -3.67 13.56
N ASP A 48 -2.57 -3.98 14.85
CA ASP A 48 -1.39 -4.17 15.69
C ASP A 48 -0.81 -5.59 15.58
N LYS A 49 -0.48 -5.98 14.34
CA LYS A 49 0.14 -7.28 14.04
C LYS A 49 1.59 -7.18 13.59
N VAL A 50 2.16 -5.98 13.60
CA VAL A 50 3.59 -5.75 13.32
C VAL A 50 4.27 -5.35 14.63
N PRO A 51 4.86 -6.31 15.37
CA PRO A 51 5.61 -5.98 16.58
C PRO A 51 6.76 -5.02 16.27
N SER A 52 7.11 -4.15 17.21
CA SER A 52 8.19 -3.17 17.02
C SER A 52 9.53 -3.81 16.64
N GLU A 53 9.79 -5.04 17.11
CA GLU A 53 10.98 -5.80 16.69
C GLU A 53 10.96 -6.13 15.19
N LEU A 54 9.81 -6.58 14.66
CA LEU A 54 9.65 -6.86 13.23
C LEU A 54 9.75 -5.56 12.43
N GLN A 55 9.13 -4.47 12.90
CA GLN A 55 9.22 -3.15 12.27
C GLN A 55 10.68 -2.70 12.11
N ASN A 56 11.46 -2.74 13.20
CA ASN A 56 12.86 -2.33 13.19
C ASN A 56 13.71 -3.20 12.26
N LYS A 57 13.51 -4.52 12.32
CA LYS A 57 14.18 -5.48 11.43
C LYS A 57 13.85 -5.23 9.96
N LEU A 58 12.58 -4.95 9.65
CA LEU A 58 12.10 -4.67 8.30
C LEU A 58 12.78 -3.42 7.74
N PHE A 59 12.67 -2.27 8.43
CA PHE A 59 13.25 -1.03 7.92
C PHE A 59 14.78 -1.08 7.84
N SER A 60 15.45 -1.76 8.78
CA SER A 60 16.89 -2.00 8.70
C SER A 60 17.27 -2.86 7.48
N ALA A 61 16.51 -3.92 7.19
CA ALA A 61 16.74 -4.75 6.00
C ALA A 61 16.46 -3.99 4.69
N LEU A 62 15.48 -3.08 4.68
CA LEU A 62 15.21 -2.20 3.54
C LEU A 62 16.31 -1.15 3.35
N GLU A 63 16.87 -0.60 4.42
CA GLU A 63 18.05 0.28 4.34
C GLU A 63 19.23 -0.45 3.68
N GLU A 64 19.55 -1.66 4.15
CA GLU A 64 20.59 -2.50 3.54
C GLU A 64 20.33 -2.79 2.05
N LEU A 65 19.07 -3.07 1.68
CA LEU A 65 18.65 -3.27 0.29
C LEU A 65 18.91 -2.02 -0.57
N PHE A 66 18.50 -0.84 -0.10
CA PHE A 66 18.65 0.40 -0.85
C PHE A 66 20.10 0.93 -0.86
N ASP A 67 20.95 0.46 0.03
CA ASP A 67 22.38 0.81 0.08
C ASP A 67 23.25 -0.09 -0.83
N LEU A 68 22.66 -1.11 -1.46
CA LEU A 68 23.32 -1.86 -2.53
C LEU A 68 23.75 -0.96 -3.69
N PRO A 69 24.79 -1.35 -4.46
CA PRO A 69 25.19 -0.66 -5.67
C PRO A 69 24.02 -0.47 -6.64
N THR A 70 23.98 0.68 -7.32
CA THR A 70 22.93 0.98 -8.30
C THR A 70 22.84 -0.09 -9.38
N GLU A 71 23.98 -0.60 -9.84
CA GLU A 71 24.08 -1.66 -10.86
C GLU A 71 23.44 -2.97 -10.40
N THR A 72 23.52 -3.27 -9.11
CA THR A 72 22.85 -4.43 -8.48
C THR A 72 21.35 -4.21 -8.42
N LYS A 73 20.89 -3.05 -7.94
CA LYS A 73 19.45 -2.73 -7.89
C LYS A 73 18.81 -2.71 -9.28
N MET A 74 19.53 -2.24 -10.30
CA MET A 74 19.10 -2.27 -11.69
C MET A 74 18.89 -3.68 -12.25
N GLN A 75 19.42 -4.73 -11.60
CA GLN A 75 19.11 -6.12 -11.98
C GLN A 75 17.64 -6.47 -11.71
N ASN A 76 16.96 -5.77 -10.79
CA ASN A 76 15.49 -5.85 -10.59
C ASN A 76 14.76 -5.16 -11.76
N ALA A 77 15.03 -5.61 -12.99
CA ALA A 77 14.39 -5.13 -14.19
C ALA A 77 13.05 -5.83 -14.37
N HIS A 78 12.03 -5.08 -14.78
CA HIS A 78 10.71 -5.63 -15.04
C HIS A 78 10.07 -4.95 -16.26
N SER A 79 9.33 -5.70 -17.08
CA SER A 79 8.69 -5.17 -18.29
C SER A 79 7.46 -4.31 -17.98
N LYS A 80 6.69 -4.67 -16.94
CA LYS A 80 5.61 -3.83 -16.40
C LYS A 80 6.20 -2.62 -15.66
N PRO A 81 5.74 -1.39 -15.93
CA PRO A 81 6.17 -0.18 -15.23
C PRO A 81 5.99 -0.31 -13.71
N TYR A 82 6.95 0.20 -12.93
CA TYR A 82 6.93 0.25 -11.46
C TYR A 82 6.88 -1.12 -10.73
N HIS A 83 7.06 -2.23 -11.43
CA HIS A 83 7.27 -3.57 -10.82
C HIS A 83 8.74 -3.89 -10.56
N GLY A 84 9.65 -3.16 -11.20
CA GLY A 84 11.09 -3.29 -11.01
C GLY A 84 11.69 -2.11 -10.25
N TYR A 85 13.01 -1.99 -10.33
CA TYR A 85 13.77 -0.86 -9.82
C TYR A 85 13.41 0.42 -10.57
N VAL A 86 13.07 1.45 -9.81
CA VAL A 86 12.85 2.82 -10.29
C VAL A 86 13.72 3.72 -9.44
N GLY A 87 14.69 4.37 -10.05
CA GLY A 87 15.60 5.30 -9.38
C GLY A 87 16.45 6.04 -10.41
N GLN A 88 17.24 7.02 -9.96
CA GLN A 88 18.11 7.84 -10.82
C GLN A 88 17.36 8.62 -11.93
N HIS A 89 16.05 8.84 -11.76
CA HIS A 89 15.27 9.64 -12.69
C HIS A 89 15.38 11.12 -12.36
N SER A 90 15.83 11.95 -13.32
CA SER A 90 16.01 13.39 -13.10
C SER A 90 14.72 14.12 -12.71
N GLY A 91 13.55 13.62 -13.13
CA GLY A 91 12.24 14.13 -12.72
C GLY A 91 11.77 13.70 -11.33
N LEU A 92 12.43 12.71 -10.71
CA LEU A 92 12.12 12.17 -9.38
C LEU A 92 13.42 11.91 -8.60
N PRO A 93 14.26 12.94 -8.37
CA PRO A 93 15.62 12.76 -7.84
C PRO A 93 15.64 12.26 -6.39
N LEU A 94 14.50 12.38 -5.69
CA LEU A 94 14.34 12.00 -4.29
C LEU A 94 13.75 10.61 -4.10
N HIS A 95 13.31 9.94 -5.16
CA HIS A 95 12.58 8.68 -5.06
C HIS A 95 13.38 7.51 -5.62
N GLU A 96 13.33 6.42 -4.88
CA GLU A 96 13.84 5.13 -5.27
C GLU A 96 12.84 4.05 -4.83
N SER A 97 12.54 3.09 -5.70
CA SER A 97 11.66 1.96 -5.37
C SER A 97 12.09 0.68 -6.04
N MET A 98 11.70 -0.45 -5.46
CA MET A 98 11.81 -1.78 -6.07
C MET A 98 10.51 -2.54 -5.86
N GLY A 99 10.19 -3.42 -6.80
CA GLY A 99 9.07 -4.34 -6.68
C GLY A 99 9.54 -5.77 -6.45
N ILE A 100 8.80 -6.47 -5.60
CA ILE A 100 9.01 -7.87 -5.25
C ILE A 100 7.73 -8.62 -5.61
N ASP A 101 7.73 -9.29 -6.75
CA ASP A 101 6.60 -10.12 -7.17
C ASP A 101 6.46 -11.33 -6.23
N ASN A 102 5.21 -11.64 -5.84
CA ASN A 102 4.89 -12.78 -5.00
C ASN A 102 5.69 -12.81 -3.68
N ALA A 103 5.92 -11.65 -3.05
CA ALA A 103 6.61 -11.55 -1.77
C ALA A 103 5.94 -12.32 -0.62
N THR A 104 4.70 -12.79 -0.83
CA THR A 104 3.93 -13.63 0.08
C THR A 104 4.26 -15.14 -0.04
N THR A 105 5.08 -15.53 -1.03
CA THR A 105 5.60 -16.89 -1.19
C THR A 105 7.10 -16.93 -0.94
N LEU A 106 7.61 -18.08 -0.46
CA LEU A 106 9.04 -18.28 -0.23
C LEU A 106 9.84 -18.20 -1.54
N GLU A 107 9.30 -18.76 -2.63
CA GLU A 107 9.94 -18.73 -3.94
C GLU A 107 10.08 -17.30 -4.48
N GLY A 108 9.01 -16.48 -4.38
CA GLY A 108 9.03 -15.10 -4.85
C GLY A 108 10.06 -14.26 -4.11
N ILE A 109 10.08 -14.33 -2.77
CA ILE A 109 11.04 -13.57 -1.98
C ILE A 109 12.48 -14.04 -2.18
N GLN A 110 12.72 -15.36 -2.30
CA GLN A 110 14.06 -15.91 -2.55
C GLN A 110 14.56 -15.55 -3.94
N SER A 111 13.69 -15.56 -4.95
CA SER A 111 14.03 -15.14 -6.31
C SER A 111 14.53 -13.69 -6.33
N PHE A 112 13.80 -12.77 -5.66
CA PHE A 112 14.24 -11.39 -5.50
C PHE A 112 15.55 -11.28 -4.70
N ALA A 113 15.66 -11.99 -3.57
CA ALA A 113 16.85 -11.93 -2.73
C ALA A 113 18.10 -12.43 -3.45
N ASN A 114 18.01 -13.51 -4.24
CA ASN A 114 19.13 -14.03 -5.02
C ASN A 114 19.60 -13.07 -6.13
N LEU A 115 18.69 -12.23 -6.63
CA LEU A 115 19.01 -11.19 -7.60
C LEU A 115 19.78 -10.02 -6.96
N MET A 116 19.40 -9.63 -5.74
CA MET A 116 20.04 -8.53 -4.99
C MET A 116 21.32 -8.97 -4.28
N TRP A 117 21.34 -10.21 -3.79
CA TRP A 117 22.46 -10.85 -3.10
C TRP A 117 22.70 -12.24 -3.72
N PRO A 118 23.68 -12.39 -4.63
CA PRO A 118 23.96 -13.67 -5.29
C PRO A 118 24.33 -14.83 -4.34
N ALA A 119 24.78 -14.51 -3.13
CA ALA A 119 25.06 -15.49 -2.07
C ALA A 119 23.81 -15.88 -1.25
N GLY A 120 22.64 -15.30 -1.56
CA GLY A 120 21.41 -15.39 -0.79
C GLY A 120 21.37 -14.37 0.37
N ASN A 121 20.16 -14.19 0.92
CA ASN A 121 19.93 -13.37 2.11
C ASN A 121 18.71 -13.89 2.88
N ASP A 122 18.89 -14.99 3.61
CA ASP A 122 17.80 -15.66 4.34
C ASP A 122 17.13 -14.72 5.36
N ARG A 123 17.92 -13.85 6.01
CA ARG A 123 17.39 -12.85 6.96
C ARG A 123 16.40 -11.90 6.28
N PHE A 124 16.76 -11.37 5.11
CA PHE A 124 15.87 -10.50 4.33
C PHE A 124 14.60 -11.25 3.90
N CYS A 125 14.76 -12.50 3.44
CA CYS A 125 13.64 -13.34 3.03
C CYS A 125 12.65 -13.56 4.19
N GLU A 126 13.13 -13.98 5.35
CA GLU A 126 12.28 -14.26 6.53
C GLU A 126 11.49 -13.02 6.97
N ILE A 127 12.20 -11.89 7.17
CA ILE A 127 11.60 -10.64 7.65
C ILE A 127 10.56 -10.11 6.66
N THR A 128 10.92 -10.05 5.38
CA THR A 128 10.06 -9.46 4.35
C THR A 128 8.87 -10.37 4.02
N HIS A 129 9.06 -11.70 4.06
CA HIS A 129 7.97 -12.67 3.91
C HIS A 129 6.98 -12.62 5.08
N GLU A 130 7.48 -12.52 6.32
CA GLU A 130 6.65 -12.36 7.50
C GLU A 130 5.79 -11.10 7.41
N PHE A 131 6.40 -9.94 7.11
CA PHE A 131 5.68 -8.70 6.91
C PHE A 131 4.66 -8.77 5.76
N SER A 132 5.05 -9.35 4.61
CA SER A 132 4.17 -9.47 3.43
C SER A 132 2.92 -10.30 3.74
N LYS A 133 3.03 -11.35 4.56
CA LYS A 133 1.86 -12.14 5.00
C LYS A 133 0.92 -11.35 5.91
N ILE A 134 1.46 -10.50 6.79
CA ILE A 134 0.64 -9.63 7.66
C ILE A 134 -0.14 -8.62 6.80
N ALA A 135 0.51 -8.00 5.82
CA ALA A 135 -0.14 -7.07 4.90
C ALA A 135 -1.21 -7.78 4.04
N LEU A 136 -0.92 -9.00 3.55
CA LEU A 136 -1.86 -9.82 2.80
C LEU A 136 -3.10 -10.20 3.63
N GLU A 137 -2.92 -10.50 4.92
CA GLU A 137 -4.06 -10.80 5.80
C GLU A 137 -5.00 -9.60 5.91
N LEU A 138 -4.45 -8.39 6.09
CA LEU A 138 -5.27 -7.17 6.13
C LEU A 138 -5.96 -6.91 4.78
N ASP A 139 -5.26 -7.10 3.67
CA ASP A 139 -5.82 -7.00 2.31
C ASP A 139 -7.04 -7.93 2.15
N HIS A 140 -6.90 -9.20 2.50
CA HIS A 140 -7.97 -10.20 2.42
C HIS A 140 -9.15 -9.85 3.33
N LEU A 141 -8.90 -9.38 4.54
CA LEU A 141 -9.95 -8.94 5.47
C LEU A 141 -10.76 -7.80 4.85
N VAL A 142 -10.09 -6.77 4.33
CA VAL A 142 -10.74 -5.61 3.72
C VAL A 142 -11.52 -6.01 2.46
N ILE A 143 -10.94 -6.79 1.55
CA ILE A 143 -11.62 -7.26 0.35
C ILE A 143 -12.88 -8.06 0.72
N LYS A 144 -12.79 -8.94 1.73
CA LYS A 144 -13.96 -9.68 2.20
C LYS A 144 -15.06 -8.76 2.72
N MET A 145 -14.70 -7.77 3.52
CA MET A 145 -15.64 -6.77 4.03
C MET A 145 -16.31 -5.97 2.91
N ILE A 146 -15.55 -5.58 1.88
CA ILE A 146 -16.09 -4.90 0.68
C ILE A 146 -17.12 -5.80 -0.02
N PHE A 147 -16.75 -7.04 -0.31
CA PHE A 147 -17.62 -7.99 -1.03
C PHE A 147 -18.90 -8.30 -0.26
N GLU A 148 -18.80 -8.48 1.06
CA GLU A 148 -19.97 -8.70 1.90
C GLU A 148 -20.86 -7.44 1.97
N SER A 149 -20.27 -6.25 2.08
CA SER A 149 -21.00 -4.98 2.13
C SER A 149 -21.81 -4.71 0.85
N TYR A 150 -21.28 -5.08 -0.31
CA TYR A 150 -21.99 -4.98 -1.59
C TYR A 150 -22.92 -6.18 -1.89
N GLY A 151 -23.09 -7.13 -0.95
CA GLY A 151 -23.96 -8.29 -1.13
C GLY A 151 -23.45 -9.31 -2.17
N VAL A 152 -22.17 -9.24 -2.51
CA VAL A 152 -21.50 -10.07 -3.53
C VAL A 152 -20.48 -11.04 -2.91
N GLY A 153 -20.57 -11.29 -1.60
CA GLY A 153 -19.66 -12.16 -0.83
C GLY A 153 -19.37 -13.52 -1.45
N LYS A 154 -20.32 -14.12 -2.18
CA LYS A 154 -20.15 -15.39 -2.89
C LYS A 154 -19.06 -15.38 -3.98
N TYR A 155 -18.61 -14.21 -4.42
CA TYR A 155 -17.56 -14.06 -5.44
C TYR A 155 -16.18 -13.77 -4.84
N TYR A 156 -16.06 -13.68 -3.51
CA TYR A 156 -14.80 -13.36 -2.82
C TYR A 156 -13.68 -14.33 -3.20
N ASP A 157 -13.90 -15.65 -3.08
CA ASP A 157 -12.86 -16.64 -3.38
C ASP A 157 -12.45 -16.59 -4.87
N SER A 158 -13.43 -16.50 -5.77
CA SER A 158 -13.17 -16.38 -7.22
C SER A 158 -12.45 -15.08 -7.62
N HIS A 159 -12.58 -14.03 -6.80
CA HIS A 159 -11.83 -12.79 -7.00
C HIS A 159 -10.38 -12.94 -6.55
N LEU A 160 -10.12 -13.66 -5.46
CA LEU A 160 -8.76 -13.86 -4.94
C LEU A 160 -7.93 -14.87 -5.73
N GLU A 161 -8.55 -15.90 -6.30
CA GLU A 161 -7.85 -16.93 -7.09
C GLU A 161 -6.89 -16.39 -8.17
N PRO A 162 -7.30 -15.42 -9.02
CA PRO A 162 -6.42 -14.86 -10.06
C PRO A 162 -5.52 -13.72 -9.56
N MET A 163 -5.57 -13.33 -8.28
CA MET A 163 -4.84 -12.16 -7.79
C MET A 163 -3.34 -12.43 -7.70
N SER A 164 -2.56 -11.47 -8.20
CA SER A 164 -1.11 -11.43 -8.03
C SER A 164 -0.73 -10.25 -7.14
N TYR A 165 0.17 -10.47 -6.19
CA TYR A 165 0.57 -9.46 -5.23
C TYR A 165 1.99 -8.97 -5.51
N LEU A 166 2.14 -7.66 -5.56
CA LEU A 166 3.43 -6.97 -5.67
C LEU A 166 3.68 -6.26 -4.35
N LEU A 167 4.76 -6.61 -3.63
CA LEU A 167 5.26 -5.75 -2.56
C LEU A 167 6.16 -4.70 -3.19
N ARG A 168 5.78 -3.43 -3.08
CA ARG A 168 6.63 -2.32 -3.48
C ARG A 168 7.29 -1.71 -2.24
N VAL A 169 8.61 -1.58 -2.29
CA VAL A 169 9.40 -0.91 -1.26
C VAL A 169 9.88 0.42 -1.80
N LEU A 170 9.80 1.48 -0.99
CA LEU A 170 10.09 2.86 -1.41
C LEU A 170 11.08 3.50 -0.43
N LYS A 171 12.01 4.28 -0.96
CA LYS A 171 12.92 5.15 -0.21
C LYS A 171 12.81 6.56 -0.77
N HIS A 172 12.48 7.50 0.11
CA HIS A 172 12.49 8.93 -0.19
C HIS A 172 13.63 9.62 0.53
N LYS A 173 14.31 10.53 -0.17
CA LYS A 173 15.32 11.41 0.43
C LYS A 173 14.71 12.75 0.80
N ALA A 174 15.18 13.34 1.89
CA ALA A 174 14.83 14.71 2.22
C ALA A 174 15.36 15.65 1.11
N PRO A 175 14.54 16.60 0.62
CA PRO A 175 14.97 17.57 -0.37
C PRO A 175 16.12 18.40 0.18
N LYS A 176 17.15 18.65 -0.64
CA LYS A 176 18.11 19.71 -0.33
C LYS A 176 17.42 21.06 -0.54
N VAL A 177 17.94 22.12 0.10
CA VAL A 177 17.37 23.51 0.10
C VAL A 177 17.02 24.09 -1.29
N LYS A 178 17.47 23.46 -2.39
CA LYS A 178 17.23 23.88 -3.78
C LYS A 178 16.46 22.86 -4.64
N GLU A 179 16.02 21.75 -4.08
CA GLU A 179 15.28 20.71 -4.83
C GLU A 179 13.77 20.88 -4.59
N PRO A 180 12.93 20.61 -5.60
CA PRO A 180 11.48 20.60 -5.40
C PRO A 180 11.11 19.54 -4.35
N ASN A 181 10.22 19.90 -3.42
CA ASN A 181 9.75 19.02 -2.34
C ASN A 181 8.85 17.86 -2.81
N LEU A 182 8.68 17.67 -4.13
CA LEU A 182 7.80 16.64 -4.68
C LEU A 182 8.54 15.29 -4.69
N GLY A 183 8.23 14.45 -3.70
CA GLY A 183 8.80 13.10 -3.59
C GLY A 183 8.30 12.14 -4.67
N PHE A 184 7.03 12.26 -5.08
CA PHE A 184 6.43 11.45 -6.14
C PHE A 184 5.26 12.22 -6.79
N ALA A 185 4.95 11.93 -8.05
CA ALA A 185 3.87 12.62 -8.75
C ALA A 185 2.48 12.17 -8.25
N ARG A 186 1.48 13.04 -8.34
CA ARG A 186 0.08 12.67 -8.15
C ARG A 186 -0.30 11.51 -9.09
N HIS A 187 -0.87 10.46 -8.55
CA HIS A 187 -1.31 9.29 -9.28
C HIS A 187 -2.41 8.52 -8.52
N THR A 188 -3.00 7.55 -9.18
CA THR A 188 -3.81 6.50 -8.57
C THR A 188 -3.15 5.14 -8.76
N ASP A 189 -3.43 4.22 -7.85
CA ASP A 189 -2.96 2.84 -7.97
C ASP A 189 -3.85 2.03 -8.89
N LYS A 190 -3.25 1.11 -9.67
CA LYS A 190 -3.98 0.24 -10.60
C LYS A 190 -4.50 -1.05 -9.96
N SER A 191 -4.19 -1.27 -8.69
CA SER A 191 -4.63 -2.42 -7.89
C SER A 191 -6.12 -2.34 -7.58
N PHE A 192 -6.65 -3.38 -6.93
CA PHE A 192 -7.99 -3.33 -6.33
C PHE A 192 -7.98 -2.47 -5.07
N ILE A 193 -7.08 -2.78 -4.14
CA ILE A 193 -6.72 -1.92 -3.01
C ILE A 193 -5.20 -1.91 -2.83
N THR A 194 -4.70 -0.94 -2.07
CA THR A 194 -3.31 -0.87 -1.63
C THR A 194 -3.28 -0.82 -0.10
N VAL A 195 -2.46 -1.69 0.51
CA VAL A 195 -2.13 -1.66 1.94
C VAL A 195 -0.73 -1.05 2.10
N LEU A 196 -0.65 0.12 2.73
CA LEU A 196 0.57 0.90 2.87
C LEU A 196 1.00 1.01 4.33
N TYR A 197 2.29 0.79 4.57
CA TYR A 197 2.95 0.92 5.86
C TYR A 197 4.16 1.84 5.74
N GLN A 198 4.41 2.70 6.73
CA GLN A 198 5.49 3.69 6.70
C GLN A 198 6.23 3.79 8.04
N ASN A 199 7.44 4.37 8.03
CA ASN A 199 8.32 4.59 9.19
C ASN A 199 8.05 5.92 9.92
N GLN A 200 6.78 6.36 9.97
CA GLN A 200 6.32 7.58 10.67
C GLN A 200 6.92 8.90 10.15
N VAL A 201 7.71 8.87 9.06
CA VAL A 201 8.13 10.08 8.36
C VAL A 201 6.95 10.62 7.55
N LYS A 202 6.61 11.89 7.79
CA LYS A 202 5.51 12.57 7.07
C LYS A 202 5.90 12.81 5.60
N GLY A 203 4.95 12.61 4.70
CA GLY A 203 5.17 12.84 3.26
C GLY A 203 4.07 12.31 2.35
N LEU A 204 3.18 11.46 2.88
CA LEU A 204 2.01 10.99 2.15
C LEU A 204 0.83 11.94 2.34
N GLU A 205 0.20 12.31 1.23
CA GLU A 205 -1.03 13.08 1.19
C GLU A 205 -2.02 12.40 0.23
N VAL A 206 -3.31 12.51 0.53
CA VAL A 206 -4.41 12.00 -0.31
C VAL A 206 -5.31 13.14 -0.73
N GLU A 207 -5.73 13.13 -2.00
CA GLU A 207 -6.68 14.09 -2.56
C GLU A 207 -8.11 13.64 -2.25
N THR A 208 -8.91 14.49 -1.63
CA THR A 208 -10.33 14.22 -1.35
C THR A 208 -11.18 14.41 -2.61
N LYS A 209 -12.45 13.98 -2.55
CA LYS A 209 -13.43 14.25 -3.60
C LYS A 209 -13.59 15.73 -3.94
N ASP A 210 -13.33 16.61 -2.98
CA ASP A 210 -13.43 18.07 -3.13
C ASP A 210 -12.14 18.70 -3.70
N GLY A 211 -11.11 17.89 -3.99
CA GLY A 211 -9.81 18.35 -4.51
C GLY A 211 -8.85 18.87 -3.44
N GLU A 212 -9.18 18.70 -2.16
CA GLU A 212 -8.33 19.10 -1.04
C GLU A 212 -7.32 18.00 -0.70
N TRP A 213 -6.12 18.38 -0.25
CA TRP A 213 -5.07 17.44 0.13
C TRP A 213 -5.03 17.25 1.65
N ILE A 214 -5.13 16.01 2.11
CA ILE A 214 -5.04 15.65 3.53
C ILE A 214 -3.78 14.82 3.75
N SER A 215 -2.95 15.22 4.70
CA SER A 215 -1.78 14.44 5.11
C SER A 215 -2.19 13.20 5.92
N LEU A 216 -1.60 12.05 5.58
CA LEU A 216 -1.78 10.79 6.30
C LEU A 216 -0.72 10.64 7.39
N GLU A 217 -1.16 10.67 8.65
CA GLU A 217 -0.31 10.43 9.82
C GLU A 217 -0.50 9.00 10.34
N LEU A 218 0.39 8.09 9.94
CA LEU A 218 0.38 6.70 10.39
C LEU A 218 1.30 6.48 11.59
N SER A 219 0.75 5.86 12.63
CA SER A 219 1.49 5.32 13.78
C SER A 219 2.06 3.91 13.48
N PRO A 220 2.98 3.39 14.31
CA PRO A 220 3.56 2.05 14.11
C PRO A 220 2.55 0.89 14.06
N SER A 221 1.40 1.04 14.71
CA SER A 221 0.34 0.02 14.75
C SER A 221 -0.75 0.23 13.70
N THR A 222 -0.50 1.11 12.70
CA THR A 222 -1.50 1.47 11.69
C THR A 222 -0.99 1.33 10.27
N PHE A 223 -1.91 1.02 9.36
CA PHE A 223 -1.72 0.99 7.92
C PHE A 223 -2.64 2.00 7.26
N ALA A 224 -2.25 2.52 6.09
CA ALA A 224 -3.22 3.13 5.19
C ALA A 224 -3.79 2.06 4.25
N VAL A 225 -5.09 2.06 4.04
CA VAL A 225 -5.76 1.26 3.01
C VAL A 225 -6.37 2.21 2.01
N ILE A 226 -6.03 2.04 0.73
CA ILE A 226 -6.38 2.97 -0.35
C ILE A 226 -7.09 2.20 -1.46
N ALA A 227 -8.21 2.72 -1.96
CA ALA A 227 -8.88 2.17 -3.12
C ALA A 227 -8.06 2.40 -4.39
N GLY A 228 -7.87 1.36 -5.19
CA GLY A 228 -7.26 1.47 -6.51
C GLY A 228 -8.29 1.51 -7.63
N ASP A 229 -7.83 1.80 -8.85
CA ASP A 229 -8.66 1.96 -10.04
C ASP A 229 -9.51 0.71 -10.34
N ALA A 230 -9.08 -0.50 -9.95
CA ALA A 230 -9.84 -1.72 -10.21
C ALA A 230 -11.05 -1.90 -9.27
N LEU A 231 -11.09 -1.20 -8.13
CA LEU A 231 -12.25 -1.12 -7.25
C LEU A 231 -13.18 0.03 -7.66
N VAL A 232 -12.63 1.13 -8.17
CA VAL A 232 -13.40 2.33 -8.51
C VAL A 232 -14.11 2.17 -9.85
N VAL A 233 -15.43 2.40 -9.86
CA VAL A 233 -16.21 2.49 -11.10
C VAL A 233 -16.23 3.96 -11.57
N SER A 234 -15.44 4.28 -12.59
CA SER A 234 -15.44 5.61 -13.22
C SER A 234 -16.02 5.55 -14.64
N PHE A 235 -17.16 6.20 -14.88
CA PHE A 235 -17.73 6.37 -16.23
C PHE A 235 -17.27 7.68 -16.85
N HIS A 236 -16.48 7.60 -17.92
CA HIS A 236 -16.14 8.76 -18.75
C HIS A 236 -16.94 8.66 -20.06
N LEU A 237 -18.01 9.45 -20.18
CA LEU A 237 -18.77 9.57 -21.42
C LEU A 237 -18.25 10.77 -22.23
N LEU A 238 -17.73 10.49 -23.43
CA LEU A 238 -17.46 11.52 -24.44
C LEU A 238 -18.54 11.43 -25.51
N SER A 239 -19.41 12.44 -25.58
CA SER A 239 -20.25 12.67 -26.76
C SER A 239 -19.56 13.69 -27.64
N ASN A 240 -18.90 13.22 -28.71
CA ASN A 240 -18.47 14.09 -29.78
C ASN A 240 -19.64 14.22 -30.78
N HIS A 241 -20.41 15.28 -30.66
CA HIS A 241 -21.22 15.77 -31.77
C HIS A 241 -20.56 17.04 -32.32
N LEU A 242 -19.80 16.85 -33.41
CA LEU A 242 -19.50 17.92 -34.35
C LEU A 242 -20.69 18.01 -35.31
N MET A 243 -21.40 19.14 -35.30
CA MET A 243 -21.99 19.69 -36.53
C MET A 243 -20.98 20.64 -37.14
#